data_AF-A0A6N8R3H3-F1
#
_entry.id   AF-A0A6N8R3H3-F1
#
_cell.length_a   1.000
_cell.length_b   1.000
_cell.length_c   1.000
_cell.angle_alpha   90.00
_cell.angle_beta   90.00
_cell.angle_gamma   90.00
#
_symmetry.space_group_name_H-M   'P 1'
#
loop_
_entity.id
_entity.type
_entity.pdbx_description
1 polymer ?
#
loop_
_entity_poly.entity_id
_entity_poly.type
_entity_poly.pdbx_seq_one_letter_code
_entity_poly.pdbx_strand_id
1 'polypeptide(L)'
;MTLTRREFIKHSGIAAGALVVTSAAPLPAWAEEKGGKILTAGRWGAMNVEVKDGKIVSSTGALAKTIPNSLQSTAADQVHTT
;
A
#
# COMPACT_ATOMS: atom_id res chain seq x y z
N MET A 1 -46.67 -27.95 6.97
CA MET A 1 -46.09 -26.78 7.63
C MET A 1 -45.27 -26.03 6.59
N THR A 2 -45.76 -24.90 6.09
CA THR A 2 -45.16 -24.16 4.96
C THR A 2 -44.25 -23.06 5.51
N LEU A 3 -42.95 -23.17 5.25
CA LEU A 3 -41.95 -22.21 5.71
C LEU A 3 -42.14 -20.89 4.97
N THR A 4 -42.53 -19.84 5.69
CA THR A 4 -42.80 -18.53 5.08
C THR A 4 -41.51 -17.72 4.92
N ARG A 5 -41.45 -16.84 3.91
CA ARG A 5 -40.29 -15.93 3.70
C ARG A 5 -39.94 -15.12 4.94
N ARG A 6 -40.95 -14.75 5.74
CA ARG A 6 -40.78 -14.02 7.01
C ARG A 6 -40.08 -14.87 8.08
N GLU A 7 -40.42 -16.14 8.18
CA GLU A 7 -39.78 -17.07 9.12
C GLU A 7 -38.33 -17.34 8.71
N PHE A 8 -38.05 -17.47 7.41
CA PHE A 8 -36.68 -17.62 6.92
C PHE A 8 -35.79 -16.43 7.31
N ILE A 9 -36.24 -15.19 7.08
CA ILE A 9 -35.47 -13.97 7.40
C ILE A 9 -35.23 -13.83 8.91
N LYS A 10 -36.24 -14.14 9.74
CA LYS A 10 -36.10 -14.08 11.20
C LYS A 10 -35.06 -15.06 11.74
N HIS A 11 -34.98 -16.26 11.18
CA HIS A 11 -34.05 -17.28 11.67
C HIS A 11 -32.65 -17.15 11.04
N SER A 12 -32.54 -16.72 9.78
CA SER A 12 -31.24 -16.55 9.11
C SER A 12 -30.41 -15.41 9.71
N GLY A 13 -31.05 -14.32 10.14
CA GLY A 13 -30.35 -13.21 10.81
C GLY A 13 -29.72 -13.60 12.15
N ILE A 14 -30.32 -14.56 12.88
CA ILE A 14 -29.84 -15.01 14.20
C ILE A 14 -28.67 -16.00 14.04
N ALA A 15 -28.68 -16.84 13.01
CA ALA A 15 -27.61 -17.82 12.78
C ALA A 15 -26.29 -17.17 12.30
N ALA A 16 -26.35 -16.06 11.57
CA ALA A 16 -25.15 -15.39 11.05
C ALA A 16 -24.45 -14.48 12.09
N GLY A 17 -25.18 -13.98 13.09
CA GLY A 17 -24.63 -13.03 14.06
C GLY A 17 -23.74 -13.64 15.15
N ALA A 18 -23.82 -14.96 15.37
CA ALA A 18 -23.15 -15.61 16.50
C ALA A 18 -21.69 -16.05 16.23
N LEU A 19 -21.24 -16.04 14.97
CA LEU A 19 -19.92 -16.60 14.61
C LEU A 19 -18.82 -15.55 14.30
N VAL A 20 -19.09 -14.25 14.42
CA VAL A 20 -18.12 -13.19 14.02
C VAL A 20 -17.70 -12.30 15.20
N VAL A 21 -17.51 -12.89 16.38
CA VAL A 21 -16.72 -12.25 17.45
C VAL A 21 -15.41 -13.01 17.61
N THR A 22 -14.67 -13.13 16.51
CA THR A 22 -13.26 -13.51 16.57
C THR A 22 -12.47 -12.29 17.01
N SER A 23 -12.28 -12.13 18.32
CA SER A 23 -11.19 -11.36 18.94
C SER A 23 -11.03 -9.89 18.50
N ALA A 24 -11.50 -8.96 19.34
CA ALA A 24 -11.18 -7.53 19.26
C ALA A 24 -9.75 -7.19 19.77
N ALA A 25 -8.77 -8.06 19.52
CA ALA A 25 -7.38 -7.71 19.75
C ALA A 25 -6.90 -6.80 18.60
N PRO A 26 -6.49 -5.55 18.86
CA PRO A 26 -5.90 -4.72 17.82
C PRO A 26 -4.57 -5.36 17.42
N LEU A 27 -4.58 -6.10 16.31
CA LEU A 27 -3.34 -6.49 15.66
C LEU A 27 -2.68 -5.20 15.18
N PRO A 28 -1.42 -4.93 15.56
CA PRO A 28 -0.69 -3.82 14.97
C PRO A 28 -0.59 -4.08 13.47
N ALA A 29 -1.30 -3.29 12.67
CA ALA A 29 -1.14 -3.24 11.22
C ALA A 29 0.17 -2.50 10.91
N TRP A 30 1.30 -3.14 11.20
CA TRP A 30 2.56 -2.69 10.65
C TRP A 30 2.48 -3.04 9.17
N ALA A 31 2.43 -2.00 8.35
CA ALA A 31 2.59 -2.17 6.92
C ALA A 31 3.91 -2.93 6.73
N GLU A 32 3.84 -4.10 6.09
CA GLU A 32 5.01 -4.84 5.66
C GLU A 32 5.94 -3.84 4.96
N GLU A 33 7.17 -3.72 5.45
CA GLU A 33 8.14 -2.80 4.86
C GLU A 33 8.38 -3.30 3.45
N LYS A 34 7.71 -2.68 2.46
CA LYS A 34 7.82 -3.10 1.06
C LYS A 34 9.26 -2.87 0.64
N GLY A 35 10.03 -3.94 0.71
CA GLY A 35 11.47 -3.92 0.52
C GLY A 35 11.85 -3.27 -0.80
N GLY A 36 12.77 -2.31 -0.69
CA GLY A 36 13.69 -1.99 -1.77
C GLY A 36 13.59 -0.56 -2.26
N LYS A 37 12.46 -0.11 -2.80
CA LYS A 37 12.35 1.19 -3.49
C LYS A 37 10.91 1.74 -3.46
N ILE A 38 10.79 3.06 -3.27
CA ILE A 38 9.54 3.81 -3.35
C ILE A 38 9.30 4.22 -4.79
N LEU A 39 8.17 3.80 -5.37
CA LEU A 39 7.72 4.29 -6.67
C LEU A 39 7.05 5.66 -6.50
N THR A 40 7.61 6.69 -7.13
CA THR A 40 7.13 8.08 -7.06
C THR A 40 7.35 8.80 -8.39
N ALA A 41 7.07 10.11 -8.46
CA ALA A 41 7.24 10.91 -9.66
C ALA A 41 7.72 12.35 -9.35
N GLY A 42 8.47 12.92 -10.29
CA GLY A 42 8.81 14.35 -10.33
C GLY A 42 8.45 14.96 -11.68
N ARG A 43 8.79 16.25 -11.91
CA ARG A 43 8.54 16.90 -13.22
C ARG A 43 9.22 16.20 -14.40
N TRP A 44 10.27 15.42 -14.12
CA TRP A 44 11.04 14.62 -15.08
C TRP A 44 10.58 13.15 -15.19
N GLY A 45 9.41 12.81 -14.63
CA GLY A 45 8.69 11.54 -14.81
C GLY A 45 8.74 10.60 -13.61
N ALA A 46 8.22 9.38 -13.79
CA ALA A 46 8.17 8.34 -12.77
C ALA A 46 9.56 7.76 -12.46
N MET A 47 9.82 7.53 -11.17
CA MET A 47 11.10 7.11 -10.62
C MET A 47 10.95 6.15 -9.44
N ASN A 48 11.92 5.26 -9.28
CA ASN A 48 12.13 4.45 -8.09
C ASN A 48 13.17 5.15 -7.21
N VAL A 49 12.83 5.36 -5.94
CA VAL A 49 13.68 6.02 -4.95
C VAL A 49 14.08 5.00 -3.88
N GLU A 50 15.38 4.85 -3.66
CA GLU A 50 15.90 4.03 -2.57
C GLU A 50 16.01 4.88 -1.31
N VAL A 51 15.45 4.39 -0.21
CA VAL A 51 15.46 5.06 1.10
C VAL A 51 16.17 4.15 2.10
N LYS A 52 17.11 4.72 2.85
CA LYS A 52 17.77 4.07 3.99
C LYS A 52 17.69 5.01 5.18
N ASP A 53 17.29 4.50 6.34
CA ASP A 53 17.18 5.27 7.58
C ASP A 53 16.35 6.56 7.42
N GLY A 54 15.26 6.48 6.64
CA GLY A 54 14.37 7.61 6.35
C GLY A 54 14.94 8.67 5.39
N LYS A 55 16.13 8.44 4.81
CA LYS A 55 16.78 9.36 3.85
C LYS A 55 16.84 8.76 2.45
N ILE A 56 16.65 9.62 1.46
CA ILE A 56 16.87 9.25 0.04
C ILE A 56 18.36 9.06 -0.18
N VAL A 57 18.75 7.88 -0.67
CA VAL A 57 20.15 7.54 -0.99
C VAL A 57 20.39 7.42 -2.50
N SER A 58 19.38 7.04 -3.28
CA SER A 58 19.49 6.94 -4.74
C SER A 58 18.13 7.09 -5.42
N SER A 59 18.17 7.41 -6.71
CA SER A 59 16.97 7.46 -7.56
C SER A 59 17.27 6.94 -8.97
N THR A 60 16.27 6.34 -9.61
CA THR A 60 16.36 5.87 -10.99
C THR A 60 15.01 5.93 -11.70
N GLY A 61 14.99 5.96 -13.02
CA GLY A 61 13.76 5.90 -13.80
C GLY A 61 12.96 4.62 -13.52
N ALA A 62 11.64 4.75 -13.37
CA ALA A 62 10.77 3.61 -13.11
C ALA A 62 10.31 2.89 -14.38
N LEU A 63 10.38 3.56 -15.53
CA LEU A 63 9.91 3.07 -16.81
C LEU A 63 11.09 2.74 -17.71
N ALA A 64 10.96 1.68 -18.51
CA ALA A 64 11.94 1.36 -19.54
C ALA A 64 11.99 2.50 -20.58
N LYS A 65 13.20 2.96 -20.92
CA LYS A 65 13.42 4.03 -21.89
C LYS A 65 14.60 3.67 -22.78
N THR A 66 14.50 4.04 -24.06
CA THR A 66 15.60 3.94 -25.03
C THR A 66 16.67 5.01 -24.80
N ILE A 67 16.28 6.18 -24.28
CA ILE A 67 17.20 7.27 -23.93
C ILE A 67 17.13 7.51 -22.41
N PRO A 68 18.26 7.39 -21.68
CA PRO A 68 18.28 7.64 -20.24
C PRO A 68 18.03 9.13 -19.94
N ASN A 69 17.26 9.40 -18.87
CA ASN A 69 17.05 10.76 -18.37
C ASN A 69 17.91 10.99 -17.13
N SER A 70 18.98 11.78 -17.25
CA SER A 70 19.91 12.08 -16.15
C SER A 70 19.25 12.80 -14.98
N LEU A 71 18.13 13.51 -15.17
CA LEU A 71 17.41 14.14 -14.07
C LEU A 71 16.78 13.11 -13.12
N GLN A 72 16.56 11.87 -13.56
CA GLN A 72 16.00 10.81 -12.73
C GLN A 72 17.00 10.21 -11.73
N SER A 73 18.27 10.63 -11.73
CA SER A 73 19.28 10.20 -10.76
C SER A 73 19.62 11.24 -9.69
N THR A 74 19.08 12.46 -9.76
CA THR A 74 19.49 13.59 -8.91
C THR A 74 18.56 13.83 -7.71
N ALA A 75 17.66 12.91 -7.38
CA ALA A 75 16.67 13.15 -6.32
C ALA A 75 17.31 13.37 -4.94
N ALA A 76 18.41 12.67 -4.63
CA ALA A 76 19.13 12.85 -3.37
C ALA A 76 19.72 14.27 -3.27
N ASP A 77 20.40 14.73 -4.32
CA ASP A 77 21.07 16.04 -4.35
C ASP A 77 20.08 17.22 -4.25
N GLN A 78 18.86 17.03 -4.78
CA GLN A 78 17.81 18.06 -4.73
C GLN A 78 17.15 18.18 -3.37
N VAL A 79 17.06 17.07 -2.62
CA VAL A 79 16.44 17.06 -1.29
C VAL A 79 17.46 17.45 -0.22
N HIS A 80 18.71 16.99 -0.38
CA HIS A 80 19.80 17.28 0.55
C HIS A 80 20.65 18.44 0.04
N THR A 81 20.07 19.64 0.03
CA THR A 81 20.83 20.87 -0.25
C THR A 81 21.50 21.37 1.03
N THR A 82 22.79 21.67 0.99
CA THR A 82 23.49 22.43 2.06
C THR A 82 23.04 23.88 2.14
#